data_AF-A0A482DD15-F1
#
_entry.id   AF-A0A482DD15-F1
#
_cell.length_a   1.000
_cell.length_b   1.000
_cell.length_c   1.000
_cell.angle_alpha   90.00
_cell.angle_beta   90.00
_cell.angle_gamma   90.00
#
_symmetry.space_group_name_H-M   'P 1'
#
loop_
_entity.id
_entity.type
_entity.pdbx_description
1 polymer ?
#
loop_
_entity_poly.entity_id
_entity_poly.type
_entity_poly.pdbx_seq_one_letter_code
_entity_poly.pdbx_strand_id
1 'polypeptide(L)'
;MATVTISLPKRTAEKIDQEAKKHGFSTRSEFVRNVLRTYLAEDSFQEFTPQPISKIKLELARTGKYSEKFIDSLTRGLEKSSVYGR
;
A
#
# COMPACT_ATOMS: atom_id res chain seq x y z
N MET A 1 12.47 -8.96 -18.08
CA MET A 1 12.82 -9.72 -16.86
C MET A 1 14.33 -9.72 -16.75
N ALA A 2 14.90 -9.20 -15.66
CA ALA A 2 16.35 -9.19 -15.46
C ALA A 2 16.72 -10.28 -14.44
N THR A 3 17.77 -11.05 -14.74
CA THR A 3 18.28 -12.09 -13.85
C THR A 3 19.48 -11.55 -13.10
N VAL A 4 19.43 -11.59 -11.78
CA VAL A 4 20.55 -11.22 -10.91
C VAL A 4 21.00 -12.46 -10.17
N THR A 5 22.30 -12.78 -10.27
CA THR A 5 22.92 -13.89 -9.53
C THR A 5 23.63 -13.30 -8.31
N ILE A 6 23.33 -13.83 -7.13
CA ILE A 6 23.87 -13.33 -5.86
C ILE A 6 24.54 -14.49 -5.13
N SER A 7 25.82 -14.31 -4.79
CA SER A 7 26.56 -15.24 -3.94
C SER A 7 26.45 -14.80 -2.49
N LEU A 8 26.05 -15.71 -1.60
CA LEU A 8 25.87 -15.44 -0.18
C LEU A 8 26.67 -16.46 0.64
N PRO A 9 27.20 -16.07 1.82
CA PRO A 9 27.73 -17.02 2.79
C PRO A 9 26.69 -18.06 3.17
N LYS A 10 27.12 -19.31 3.38
CA LYS A 10 26.23 -20.45 3.67
C LYS A 10 25.25 -20.17 4.81
N ARG A 11 25.74 -19.60 5.91
CA ARG A 11 24.93 -19.23 7.09
C ARG A 11 23.81 -18.23 6.75
N THR A 12 24.08 -17.30 5.85
CA THR A 12 23.09 -16.31 5.39
C THR A 12 22.02 -16.98 4.53
N ALA A 13 22.42 -17.88 3.62
CA ALA A 13 21.47 -18.63 2.80
C ALA A 13 20.56 -19.54 3.65
N GLU A 14 21.11 -20.20 4.66
CA GLU A 14 20.34 -21.02 5.62
C GLU A 14 19.33 -20.19 6.41
N LYS A 15 19.73 -19.00 6.86
CA LYS A 15 18.82 -18.08 7.55
C LYS A 15 17.69 -17.61 6.63
N ILE A 16 17.98 -17.32 5.37
CA ILE A 16 16.96 -16.97 4.37
C ILE A 16 15.97 -18.12 4.18
N ASP A 17 16.42 -19.38 4.15
CA ASP A 17 15.52 -20.53 4.04
C ASP A 17 14.59 -20.67 5.25
N GLN A 18 15.11 -20.41 6.44
CA GLN A 18 14.32 -20.45 7.68
C GLN A 18 13.25 -19.36 7.69
N GLU A 19 13.61 -18.12 7.37
CA GLU A 19 12.66 -17.01 7.30
C GLU A 19 11.64 -17.21 6.17
N ALA A 20 12.06 -17.70 5.00
CA ALA A 20 11.16 -18.01 3.89
C ALA A 20 10.07 -19.02 4.32
N LYS A 21 10.45 -20.10 5.00
CA LYS A 21 9.50 -21.08 5.55
C LYS A 21 8.59 -20.48 6.62
N LYS A 22 9.16 -19.72 7.55
CA LYS A 22 8.43 -19.07 8.66
C LYS A 22 7.34 -18.12 8.14
N HIS A 23 7.64 -17.40 7.07
CA HIS A 23 6.71 -16.45 6.43
C HIS A 23 5.84 -17.08 5.33
N GLY A 24 5.92 -18.41 5.12
CA GLY A 24 5.03 -19.13 4.20
C GLY A 24 5.37 -19.02 2.72
N PHE A 25 6.61 -18.62 2.37
CA PHE A 25 7.04 -18.55 0.98
C PHE A 25 7.40 -19.93 0.43
N SER A 26 7.03 -20.19 -0.82
CA SER A 26 7.26 -21.49 -1.48
C SER A 26 8.70 -21.67 -1.96
N THR A 27 9.40 -20.58 -2.28
CA THR A 27 10.79 -20.63 -2.73
C THR A 27 11.66 -19.54 -2.11
N ARG A 28 12.96 -19.81 -1.98
CA ARG A 28 13.96 -18.81 -1.57
C ARG A 28 13.92 -17.57 -2.46
N SER A 29 13.79 -17.77 -3.78
CA SER A 29 13.76 -16.69 -4.75
C SER A 29 12.54 -15.79 -4.60
N GLU A 30 11.37 -16.33 -4.23
CA GLU A 30 10.19 -15.52 -3.93
C GLU A 30 10.37 -14.68 -2.68
N PHE A 31 10.90 -15.27 -1.61
CA PHE A 31 11.20 -14.53 -0.39
C PHE A 31 12.18 -13.39 -0.67
N VAL A 32 13.30 -13.66 -1.36
CA VAL A 32 14.29 -12.64 -1.72
C VAL A 32 13.69 -11.57 -2.62
N ARG A 33 12.88 -11.94 -3.62
CA ARG A 33 12.15 -10.97 -4.46
C ARG A 33 11.19 -10.13 -3.64
N ASN A 34 10.50 -10.70 -2.67
CA ASN A 34 9.60 -9.94 -1.80
C ASN A 34 10.37 -8.95 -0.92
N VAL A 35 11.48 -9.38 -0.30
CA VAL A 35 12.36 -8.49 0.46
C VAL A 35 12.88 -7.36 -0.41
N LEU A 36 13.38 -7.66 -1.62
CA LEU A 36 13.82 -6.64 -2.55
C LEU A 36 12.67 -5.75 -2.99
N ARG A 37 11.47 -6.28 -3.23
CA ARG A 37 10.29 -5.47 -3.55
C ARG A 37 9.83 -4.62 -2.39
N THR A 38 9.98 -5.03 -1.14
CA THR A 38 9.60 -4.20 0.01
C THR A 38 10.68 -3.17 0.33
N TYR A 39 11.94 -3.55 0.17
CA TYR A 39 13.09 -2.67 0.40
C TYR A 39 13.28 -1.63 -0.71
N LEU A 40 13.04 -2.05 -1.95
CA LEU A 40 13.06 -1.21 -3.17
C LEU A 40 11.67 -0.81 -3.62
N ALA A 41 10.61 -1.21 -2.90
CA ALA A 41 9.37 -0.46 -2.97
C ALA A 41 9.74 0.90 -2.42
N GLU A 42 9.98 1.82 -3.34
CA GLU A 42 9.22 3.05 -3.24
C GLU A 42 7.77 2.59 -2.97
N ASP A 43 7.26 2.79 -1.75
CA ASP A 43 5.90 3.33 -1.70
C ASP A 43 5.94 4.46 -2.72
N SER A 44 5.50 4.20 -3.96
CA SER A 44 5.33 5.32 -4.88
C SER A 44 4.21 6.08 -4.21
N PHE A 45 4.56 7.14 -3.48
CA PHE A 45 3.63 8.13 -3.00
C PHE A 45 2.78 8.46 -4.22
N GLN A 46 1.57 7.93 -4.27
CA GLN A 46 0.66 8.31 -5.32
C GLN A 46 0.44 9.78 -5.11
N GLU A 47 0.76 10.58 -6.13
CA GLU A 47 0.46 12.00 -6.07
C GLU A 47 -1.02 12.12 -5.73
N PHE A 48 -1.28 12.76 -4.59
CA PHE A 48 -2.64 12.93 -4.13
C PHE A 48 -3.33 13.84 -5.15
N THR A 49 -4.22 13.25 -5.94
CA THR A 49 -5.04 13.98 -6.89
C THR A 49 -6.39 14.25 -6.22
N PRO A 50 -6.70 15.51 -5.87
CA PRO A 50 -7.95 15.82 -5.20
C PRO A 50 -9.13 15.40 -6.08
N GLN A 51 -9.95 14.48 -5.59
CA GLN A 51 -11.15 14.06 -6.29
C GLN A 51 -12.32 15.01 -5.96
N PRO A 52 -13.25 15.25 -6.89
CA PRO A 52 -14.40 16.10 -6.60
C PRO A 52 -15.12 15.66 -5.33
N ILE A 53 -15.42 16.60 -4.44
CA ILE A 53 -16.10 16.34 -3.16
C ILE A 53 -17.42 15.59 -3.36
N SER A 54 -18.13 15.87 -4.47
CA SER A 54 -19.34 15.15 -4.88
C SER A 54 -19.11 13.66 -5.13
N LYS A 55 -17.96 13.30 -5.73
CA LYS A 55 -17.55 11.91 -5.95
C LYS A 55 -17.24 11.22 -4.63
N ILE A 56 -16.51 11.89 -3.73
CA ILE A 56 -16.20 11.37 -2.39
C ILE A 56 -17.49 11.09 -1.61
N LYS A 57 -18.45 12.04 -1.62
CA LYS A 57 -19.77 11.87 -0.99
C LYS A 57 -20.52 10.66 -1.54
N LEU A 58 -20.55 10.51 -2.86
CA LEU A 58 -21.23 9.39 -3.53
C LEU A 58 -20.56 8.05 -3.20
N GLU A 59 -19.24 7.98 -3.23
CA GLU A 59 -18.51 6.76 -2.90
C GLU A 59 -18.70 6.34 -1.44
N LEU A 60 -18.66 7.29 -0.50
CA LEU A 60 -18.94 7.04 0.91
C LEU A 60 -20.38 6.54 1.13
N ALA A 61 -21.37 7.17 0.48
CA ALA A 61 -22.76 6.71 0.55
C ALA A 61 -22.92 5.31 -0.03
N ARG A 62 -22.25 5.01 -1.15
CA ARG A 62 -22.26 3.69 -1.80
C ARG A 62 -21.69 2.58 -0.92
N THR A 63 -20.79 2.90 0.01
CA THR A 63 -20.28 1.88 0.95
C THR A 63 -21.34 1.36 1.92
N GLY A 64 -22.39 2.14 2.21
CA GLY A 64 -23.41 1.79 3.21
C GLY A 64 -22.91 1.71 4.65
N LYS A 65 -21.65 2.06 4.91
CA LYS A 65 -21.00 1.94 6.24
C LYS A 65 -21.20 3.17 7.13
N TYR A 66 -21.60 4.30 6.54
CA TYR A 66 -21.61 5.60 7.19
C TYR A 66 -23.01 6.22 7.16
N SER A 67 -23.39 6.91 8.23
CA SER A 67 -24.65 7.65 8.27
C SER A 67 -24.59 8.88 7.37
N GLU A 68 -25.74 9.30 6.83
CA GLU A 68 -25.84 10.52 6.01
C GLU A 68 -25.31 11.75 6.76
N LYS A 69 -25.63 11.87 8.06
CA LYS A 69 -25.13 12.94 8.92
C LYS A 69 -23.60 12.98 8.99
N PHE A 70 -22.95 11.81 9.04
CA PHE A 70 -21.49 11.72 9.05
C PHE A 70 -20.90 12.14 7.70
N ILE A 71 -21.47 11.62 6.60
CA ILE A 71 -21.02 11.94 5.25
C ILE A 71 -21.14 13.45 4.98
N ASP A 72 -22.25 14.08 5.38
CA ASP A 72 -22.47 15.52 5.24
C ASP A 72 -21.54 16.35 6.13
N SER A 73 -21.24 15.89 7.34
CA SER A 73 -20.27 16.54 8.22
C SER A 73 -18.86 16.51 7.60
N LEU A 74 -18.45 15.34 7.10
CA LEU A 74 -17.14 15.14 6.47
C LEU A 74 -16.99 15.96 5.19
N THR A 75 -18.01 15.97 4.34
CA THR A 75 -18.06 16.76 3.09
C THR A 75 -17.89 18.25 3.38
N ARG A 76 -18.62 18.79 4.37
CA ARG A 76 -18.48 20.20 4.80
C ARG A 76 -17.12 20.52 5.42
N GLY A 77 -16.49 19.54 6.08
CA GLY A 77 -15.14 19.67 6.59
C GLY A 77 -14.10 19.74 5.47
N LEU A 78 -14.26 18.88 4.45
CA LEU A 78 -13.39 18.88 3.26
C LEU A 78 -13.49 20.20 2.49
N GLU A 79 -14.69 20.76 2.30
CA GLU A 79 -14.90 22.06 1.66
C GLU A 79 -14.12 23.21 2.32
N LYS A 80 -13.80 23.10 3.61
CA LYS A 80 -13.03 24.10 4.37
C LYS A 80 -11.54 23.81 4.45
N SER A 81 -11.11 22.64 3.97
CA SER A 81 -9.71 22.24 4.02
C SER A 81 -8.89 22.97 2.97
N SER A 82 -7.60 23.22 3.22
CA SER A 82 -6.71 23.90 2.26
C SER A 82 -6.53 23.17 0.92
N VAL A 83 -6.86 21.87 0.89
CA VAL A 83 -6.67 20.98 -0.27
C VAL A 83 -7.87 20.99 -1.21
N TYR A 84 -9.07 21.24 -0.68
CA TYR A 84 -10.34 21.18 -1.40
C TYR A 84 -11.14 22.49 -1.34
N GLY A 85 -10.83 23.34 -0.37
CA GLY A 85 -11.36 24.69 -0.27
C GLY A 85 -10.75 25.54 -1.37
N ARG A 86 -11.62 26.27 -2.07
CA ARG A 86 -11.22 27.39 -2.91
C ARG A 86 -10.99 28.62 -2.05
#